data_AF-A0A7X7EF48-F1
#
_entry.id   AF-A0A7X7EF48-F1
#
_cell.length_a   1.000
_cell.length_b   1.000
_cell.length_c   1.000
_cell.angle_alpha   90.00
_cell.angle_beta   90.00
_cell.angle_gamma   90.00
#
_symmetry.space_group_name_H-M   'P 1'
#
loop_
_entity.id
_entity.type
_entity.pdbx_description
1 polymer ?
#
loop_
_entity_poly.entity_id
_entity_poly.type
_entity_poly.pdbx_seq_one_letter_code
_entity_poly.pdbx_strand_id
1 'polypeptide(L)'
;VLALAYHQRRPRIDFERGIFSVGGDKNLYLRVLSSFISELEQLIPSLKKAIEEQDLHSGAELAHKAKGSCGTIGALKAQKLCANLQQNLENGNLPPQETLDGVFILLEQVLQEAKEFASKP
;
A
#
# COMPACT_ATOMS: atom_id res chain seq x y z
N VAL A 1 22.49 -22.15 -16.71
CA VAL A 1 21.48 -22.25 -15.62
C VAL A 1 21.69 -21.14 -14.57
N LEU A 2 21.89 -19.89 -15.00
CA LEU A 2 22.15 -18.74 -14.10
C LEU A 2 21.22 -17.55 -14.33
N ALA A 3 20.42 -17.54 -15.40
CA ALA A 3 19.51 -16.43 -15.72
C ALA A 3 18.16 -16.51 -14.98
N LEU A 4 17.77 -17.67 -14.45
CA LEU A 4 16.48 -17.86 -13.76
C LEU A 4 16.51 -17.39 -12.29
N ALA A 5 17.69 -17.15 -11.71
CA ALA A 5 17.83 -16.67 -10.33
C ALA A 5 17.77 -15.14 -10.18
N TYR A 6 17.66 -14.39 -11.30
CA TYR A 6 17.55 -12.92 -11.27
C TYR A 6 16.14 -12.41 -10.99
N HIS A 7 15.13 -13.28 -10.90
CA HIS A 7 13.82 -12.93 -10.32
C HIS A 7 13.89 -12.91 -8.79
N GLN A 8 14.91 -12.26 -8.23
CA GLN A 8 14.87 -11.80 -6.85
C GLN A 8 13.57 -11.02 -6.68
N ARG A 9 12.73 -11.43 -5.73
CA ARG A 9 11.48 -10.74 -5.42
C ARG A 9 11.82 -9.26 -5.23
N ARG A 10 11.42 -8.41 -6.18
CA ARG A 10 11.56 -6.96 -5.99
C ARG A 10 10.75 -6.60 -4.75
N PRO A 11 11.36 -5.95 -3.75
CA PRO A 11 10.66 -5.57 -2.54
C PRO A 11 9.49 -4.68 -2.90
N ARG A 12 8.40 -4.81 -2.13
CA ARG A 12 7.21 -4.00 -2.32
C ARG A 12 7.37 -2.62 -1.74
N ILE A 13 8.30 -2.50 -0.79
CA ILE A 13 8.67 -1.29 -0.12
C ILE A 13 10.13 -0.98 -0.45
N ASP A 14 10.38 0.19 -1.00
CA ASP A 14 11.74 0.73 -1.11
C ASP A 14 12.12 1.36 0.24
N PHE A 15 12.66 0.54 1.14
CA PHE A 15 13.02 0.97 2.49
C PHE A 15 14.14 2.01 2.52
N GLU A 16 15.09 1.97 1.58
CA GLU A 16 16.15 2.97 1.48
C GLU A 16 15.56 4.34 1.14
N ARG A 17 14.66 4.37 0.16
CA ARG A 17 13.91 5.58 -0.19
C ARG A 17 13.04 6.06 0.98
N GLY A 18 12.37 5.15 1.68
CA GLY A 18 11.55 5.48 2.85
C GLY A 18 12.38 6.10 3.98
N ILE A 19 13.57 5.56 4.27
CA ILE A 19 14.48 6.13 5.26
C ILE A 19 15.00 7.50 4.80
N PHE A 20 15.31 7.65 3.51
CA PHE A 20 15.76 8.93 2.96
C PHE A 20 14.68 10.02 3.05
N SER A 21 13.39 9.66 2.87
CA SER A 21 12.27 10.63 2.93
C SER A 21 12.10 11.27 4.31
N VAL A 22 12.59 10.61 5.36
CA VAL A 22 12.60 11.13 6.74
C VAL A 22 13.97 11.65 7.19
N GLY A 23 14.85 11.99 6.23
CA GLY A 23 16.16 12.59 6.51
C GLY A 23 17.25 11.58 6.91
N GLY A 24 17.07 10.30 6.60
CA GLY A 24 18.06 9.26 6.90
C GLY A 24 17.95 8.64 8.30
N ASP A 25 17.00 9.10 9.13
CA ASP A 25 16.80 8.57 10.48
C ASP A 25 15.97 7.28 10.44
N LYS A 26 16.66 6.13 10.59
CA LYS A 26 16.03 4.80 10.63
C LYS A 26 15.04 4.66 11.80
N ASN A 27 15.30 5.27 12.95
CA ASN A 27 14.38 5.20 14.11
C ASN A 27 13.11 6.01 13.85
N LEU A 28 13.24 7.17 13.21
CA LEU A 28 12.08 7.94 12.76
C LEU A 28 11.29 7.16 11.70
N TYR A 29 11.97 6.52 10.76
CA TYR A 29 11.34 5.68 9.76
C TYR A 29 10.57 4.50 10.38
N LEU A 30 11.11 3.84 11.41
CA LEU A 30 10.40 2.78 12.12
C LEU A 30 9.12 3.29 12.82
N ARG A 31 9.12 4.51 13.36
CA ARG A 31 7.90 5.13 13.91
C ARG A 31 6.86 5.37 12.82
N VAL A 32 7.28 5.91 11.67
CA VAL A 32 6.42 6.10 10.50
C VAL A 32 5.84 4.77 10.02
N LEU A 33 6.67 3.72 9.94
CA LEU A 33 6.26 2.39 9.53
C LEU A 33 5.26 1.77 10.51
N SER A 34 5.45 1.98 11.82
CA SER A 34 4.49 1.53 12.85
C SER A 34 3.13 2.21 12.69
N SER A 35 3.09 3.52 12.47
CA SER A 35 1.83 4.24 12.19
C SER A 35 1.17 3.74 10.91
N PHE A 36 1.96 3.51 9.86
CA PHE A 36 1.47 2.93 8.60
C PHE A 36 0.84 1.56 8.80
N ILE A 37 1.47 0.66 9.57
CA ILE A 37 0.96 -0.69 9.84
C ILE A 37 -0.41 -0.60 10.52
N SER A 38 -0.51 0.14 11.63
CA SER A 38 -1.78 0.27 12.38
C SER A 38 -2.89 0.91 11.54
N GLU A 39 -2.55 1.89 10.71
CA GLU A 39 -3.51 2.54 9.82
C GLU A 39 -4.02 1.57 8.73
N LEU A 40 -3.10 0.88 8.05
CA LEU A 40 -3.44 0.04 6.92
C LEU A 40 -4.21 -1.23 7.34
N GLU A 41 -3.96 -1.76 8.55
CA GLU A 41 -4.74 -2.84 9.15
C GLU A 41 -6.24 -2.53 9.27
N GLN A 42 -6.58 -1.27 9.58
CA GLN A 42 -7.96 -0.82 9.67
C GLN A 42 -8.51 -0.39 8.31
N LEU A 43 -7.67 0.21 7.47
CA LEU A 43 -8.08 0.75 6.19
C LEU A 43 -8.50 -0.34 5.20
N ILE A 44 -7.74 -1.43 5.08
CA ILE A 44 -8.04 -2.52 4.12
C ILE A 44 -9.47 -3.06 4.29
N PRO A 45 -9.92 -3.49 5.50
CA PRO A 45 -11.28 -3.99 5.66
C PRO A 45 -12.34 -2.92 5.42
N SER A 46 -12.11 -1.67 5.83
CA SER A 46 -13.03 -0.56 5.53
C SER A 46 -13.16 -0.31 4.02
N LEU A 47 -12.05 -0.37 3.28
CA LEU A 47 -12.06 -0.19 1.82
C LEU A 47 -12.79 -1.36 1.13
N LYS A 48 -12.55 -2.60 1.56
CA LYS A 48 -13.30 -3.77 1.05
C LYS A 48 -14.81 -3.58 1.25
N LYS A 49 -15.22 -3.18 2.46
CA LYS A 49 -16.62 -2.94 2.80
C LYS A 49 -17.25 -1.83 1.93
N ALA A 50 -16.58 -0.70 1.77
CA ALA A 50 -17.09 0.39 0.93
C ALA A 50 -17.28 -0.06 -0.54
N ILE A 51 -16.36 -0.87 -1.06
CA ILE A 51 -16.47 -1.46 -2.40
C ILE A 51 -17.64 -2.46 -2.50
N GLU A 52 -17.82 -3.33 -1.52
CA GLU A 52 -18.95 -4.28 -1.46
C GLU A 52 -20.30 -3.58 -1.40
N GLU A 53 -20.39 -2.48 -0.65
CA GLU A 53 -21.60 -1.66 -0.52
C GLU A 53 -21.80 -0.68 -1.69
N GLN A 54 -20.88 -0.66 -2.66
CA GLN A 54 -20.83 0.30 -3.77
C GLN A 54 -20.84 1.77 -3.31
N ASP A 55 -20.34 2.04 -2.11
CA ASP A 55 -20.09 3.39 -1.61
C ASP A 55 -18.81 3.95 -2.24
N LEU A 56 -18.94 4.41 -3.48
CA LEU A 56 -17.81 4.91 -4.27
C LEU A 56 -17.16 6.15 -3.65
N HIS A 57 -17.94 6.97 -2.94
CA HIS A 57 -17.42 8.17 -2.28
C HIS A 57 -16.48 7.79 -1.13
N SER A 58 -16.96 6.97 -0.18
CA SER A 58 -16.11 6.47 0.92
C SER A 58 -14.94 5.64 0.39
N GLY A 59 -15.17 4.83 -0.65
CA GLY A 59 -14.11 4.06 -1.31
C GLY A 59 -13.00 4.96 -1.88
N ALA A 60 -13.35 6.08 -2.51
CA ALA A 60 -12.39 7.05 -3.04
C ALA A 60 -11.57 7.70 -1.92
N GLU A 61 -12.20 8.12 -0.82
CA GLU A 61 -11.50 8.70 0.33
C GLU A 61 -10.51 7.70 0.98
N LEU A 62 -10.93 6.45 1.13
CA LEU A 62 -10.09 5.38 1.66
C LEU A 62 -8.92 5.05 0.70
N ALA A 63 -9.16 5.04 -0.61
CA ALA A 63 -8.10 4.87 -1.61
C ALA A 63 -7.12 6.05 -1.61
N HIS A 64 -7.60 7.29 -1.43
CA HIS A 64 -6.76 8.47 -1.27
C HIS A 64 -5.84 8.35 -0.04
N LYS A 65 -6.40 7.93 1.09
CA LYS A 65 -5.64 7.71 2.33
C LYS A 65 -4.58 6.62 2.14
N ALA A 66 -4.95 5.48 1.57
CA ALA A 66 -4.01 4.39 1.26
C ALA A 66 -2.88 4.85 0.32
N LYS A 67 -3.20 5.68 -0.70
CA LYS A 67 -2.22 6.28 -1.61
C LYS A 67 -1.19 7.12 -0.85
N GLY A 68 -1.64 8.01 0.03
CA GLY A 68 -0.75 8.85 0.84
C GLY A 68 0.18 8.00 1.70
N SER A 69 -0.39 7.06 2.47
CA SER A 69 0.35 6.21 3.39
C SER A 69 1.36 5.29 2.68
N CYS A 70 1.00 4.72 1.51
CA CYS A 70 1.93 3.97 0.67
C CYS A 70 3.06 4.83 0.10
N GLY A 71 2.78 6.10 -0.22
CA GLY A 71 3.80 7.04 -0.70
C GLY A 71 4.86 7.33 0.35
N THR A 72 4.44 7.57 1.59
CA THR A 72 5.31 7.92 2.72
C THR A 72 6.35 6.83 3.01
N ILE A 73 5.94 5.56 2.96
CA ILE A 73 6.84 4.42 3.26
C ILE A 73 7.63 3.92 2.04
N GLY A 74 7.44 4.47 0.84
CA GLY A 74 8.14 4.02 -0.36
C GLY A 74 7.51 2.82 -1.08
N ALA A 75 6.23 2.51 -0.83
CA ALA A 75 5.48 1.47 -1.55
C ALA A 75 4.88 2.01 -2.86
N LEU A 76 5.74 2.41 -3.80
CA LEU A 76 5.34 3.17 -5.00
C LEU A 76 4.33 2.42 -5.90
N LYS A 77 4.44 1.10 -6.02
CA LYS A 77 3.49 0.30 -6.80
C LYS A 77 2.09 0.35 -6.18
N ALA A 78 2.00 0.25 -4.85
CA ALA A 78 0.74 0.33 -4.12
C ALA A 78 0.17 1.74 -4.16
N GLN A 79 1.00 2.76 -3.97
CA GLN A 79 0.62 4.16 -4.16
C GLN A 79 -0.04 4.39 -5.53
N LYS A 80 0.56 3.88 -6.62
CA LYS A 80 0.01 4.02 -7.97
C LYS A 80 -1.33 3.30 -8.14
N LEU A 81 -1.46 2.07 -7.64
CA LEU A 81 -2.74 1.34 -7.72
C LEU A 81 -3.84 2.01 -6.91
N CYS A 82 -3.54 2.54 -5.73
CA CYS A 82 -4.50 3.30 -4.93
C CYS A 82 -4.90 4.61 -5.61
N ALA A 83 -3.97 5.31 -6.27
CA ALA A 83 -4.30 6.50 -7.07
C ALA A 83 -5.24 6.17 -8.25
N ASN A 84 -4.99 5.05 -8.95
CA ASN A 84 -5.86 4.60 -10.02
C ASN A 84 -7.24 4.19 -9.49
N LEU A 85 -7.31 3.48 -8.36
CA LEU A 85 -8.57 3.11 -7.73
C LEU A 85 -9.35 4.37 -7.32
N GLN A 86 -8.71 5.32 -6.63
CA GLN A 86 -9.28 6.61 -6.27
C GLN A 86 -9.93 7.29 -7.49
N GLN A 87 -9.17 7.44 -8.58
CA GLN A 87 -9.67 8.09 -9.79
C GLN A 87 -10.86 7.36 -10.43
N ASN A 88 -10.86 6.02 -10.44
CA ASN A 88 -12.01 5.27 -10.97
C ASN A 88 -13.27 5.53 -10.15
N LEU A 89 -13.16 5.45 -8.82
CA LEU A 89 -14.28 5.65 -7.90
C LEU A 89 -14.82 7.09 -7.94
N GLU A 90 -13.94 8.09 -8.00
CA GLU A 90 -14.32 9.51 -8.18
C GLU A 90 -15.10 9.74 -9.49
N ASN A 91 -14.81 8.97 -10.53
CA ASN A 91 -15.53 9.02 -11.81
C ASN A 91 -16.81 8.15 -11.83
N GLY A 92 -17.21 7.58 -10.69
CA GLY A 92 -18.37 6.71 -10.61
C GLY A 92 -18.17 5.33 -11.24
N ASN A 93 -16.91 4.93 -11.50
CA ASN A 93 -16.58 3.67 -12.13
C ASN A 93 -16.03 2.68 -11.10
N LEU A 94 -16.72 1.55 -10.93
CA LEU A 94 -16.19 0.44 -10.14
C LEU A 94 -15.30 -0.45 -11.04
N PRO A 95 -14.00 -0.60 -10.74
CA PRO A 95 -13.13 -1.47 -11.52
C PRO A 95 -13.59 -2.93 -11.52
N PRO A 96 -13.20 -3.74 -12.52
CA PRO A 96 -13.46 -5.18 -12.50
C PRO A 96 -12.89 -5.86 -11.26
N GLN A 97 -13.54 -6.93 -10.80
CA GLN A 97 -13.15 -7.65 -9.58
C GLN A 97 -11.67 -8.06 -9.59
N GLU A 98 -11.13 -8.53 -10.72
CA GLU A 98 -9.71 -8.88 -10.86
C GLU A 98 -8.77 -7.70 -10.55
N THR A 99 -9.17 -6.48 -10.93
CA THR A 99 -8.40 -5.26 -10.62
C THR A 99 -8.47 -4.95 -9.13
N LEU A 100 -9.65 -5.08 -8.51
CA LEU A 100 -9.86 -4.87 -7.08
C LEU A 100 -9.04 -5.89 -6.26
N ASP A 101 -9.11 -7.16 -6.61
CA ASP A 101 -8.32 -8.23 -6.00
C ASP A 101 -6.81 -7.92 -6.10
N GLY A 102 -6.37 -7.45 -7.27
CA GLY A 102 -5.00 -7.01 -7.48
C GLY A 102 -4.58 -5.88 -6.54
N VAL A 103 -5.46 -4.91 -6.26
CA VAL A 103 -5.19 -3.84 -5.28
C VAL A 103 -5.08 -4.41 -3.87
N PHE A 104 -6.03 -5.24 -3.44
CA PHE A 104 -6.06 -5.77 -2.07
C PHE A 104 -4.90 -6.71 -1.79
N ILE A 105 -4.62 -7.65 -2.69
CA ILE A 105 -3.41 -8.49 -2.63
C ILE A 105 -2.17 -7.59 -2.55
N LEU A 106 -2.16 -6.49 -3.32
CA LEU A 106 -1.00 -5.61 -3.30
C LEU A 106 -0.81 -4.91 -1.94
N LEU A 107 -1.89 -4.42 -1.34
CA LEU A 107 -1.85 -3.77 -0.02
C LEU A 107 -1.51 -4.76 1.10
N GLU A 108 -2.05 -5.97 1.06
CA GLU A 108 -1.80 -7.00 2.07
C GLU A 108 -0.33 -7.43 2.09
N GLN A 109 0.31 -7.63 0.93
CA GLN A 109 1.74 -8.01 0.96
C GLN A 109 2.65 -6.82 1.30
N VAL A 110 2.24 -5.57 1.04
CA VAL A 110 2.96 -4.39 1.57
C VAL A 110 2.85 -4.34 3.10
N LEU A 111 1.65 -4.55 3.64
CA LEU A 111 1.44 -4.61 5.09
C LEU A 111 2.29 -5.71 5.74
N GLN A 112 2.34 -6.89 5.14
CA GLN A 112 3.15 -8.00 5.62
C GLN A 112 4.66 -7.68 5.57
N GLU A 113 5.15 -7.11 4.46
CA GLU A 113 6.55 -6.73 4.32
C GLU A 113 6.95 -5.62 5.30
N ALA A 114 6.05 -4.66 5.58
CA ALA A 114 6.26 -3.64 6.61
C ALA A 114 6.40 -4.25 8.01
N LYS A 115 5.52 -5.20 8.37
CA LYS A 115 5.59 -5.92 9.65
C LYS A 115 6.88 -6.72 9.80
N GLU A 116 7.32 -7.39 8.74
CA GLU A 116 8.57 -8.15 8.71
C GLU A 116 9.81 -7.27 8.83
N PHE A 117 9.78 -6.06 8.29
CA PHE A 117 10.87 -5.10 8.47
C PHE A 117 10.90 -4.54 9.91
N ALA A 118 9.73 -4.20 10.45
CA ALA A 118 9.61 -3.63 11.79
C ALA A 118 9.95 -4.63 12.92
N SER A 119 9.83 -5.94 12.68
CA SER A 119 10.14 -6.99 13.66
C SER A 119 11.60 -7.42 13.70
N LYS A 120 12.43 -6.96 12.75
CA LYS A 120 13.86 -7.26 12.73
C LYS A 120 14.60 -6.34 13.73
N PRO A 121 15.42 -6.90 14.64
CA PRO A 121 16.20 -6.12 15.59
C PRO A 121 17.25 -5.22 14.92
#